data_AF-A0A284S9E2-F1
#
_entry.id   AF-A0A284S9E2-F1
#
_cell.length_a   1.000
_cell.length_b   1.000
_cell.length_c   1.000
_cell.angle_alpha   90.00
_cell.angle_beta   90.00
_cell.angle_gamma   90.00
#
_symmetry.space_group_name_H-M   'P 1'
#
loop_
_entity.id
_entity.type
_entity.pdbx_description
1 polymer ?
#
loop_
_entity_poly.entity_id
_entity_poly.type
_entity_poly.pdbx_seq_one_letter_code
_entity_poly.pdbx_strand_id
1 'polypeptide(L)'
;MSKVSAYEFYHTLARVTDNSGMYTPPDRYQTFLRVVREWRHIHALKRFGHGHEPGGIEGTRPSLSGLPSAKHKLPPNWRDDISRHWLYQLFLGIDANFRLCRLNVSSNNADPGLNEGYAYFVEECAFRTHLDAFGKIIPEEEKSTCNNHDAVKLANSRGGQGSAAMGVGAIVCARHDMKRPLSVGDLQKGERYLNMDYFMLSTLTCDSPSDLVVLYDIACQWHKNFFKRNILYLVPKFHLPAHILLCRDNFSFNFSSKVGRTDGEAPECGWAATNALASSTKEMGPGSHRDTLDDHFGDYNWRKIIILPCLEHVTEFISYEEALKADHSASVESWRQMVLQWEQDRTQPNPFSPRLRPVTETAVCLEPAREEKSVSLVEIRHDRSKVQTQANRIGWKIEAWIDVQKVYMPRTTLLRVRDDDRCPAGTEVHPSKIPLYLPSAALKLNAVNPTTQITIIDDKQCLRLAQANDTLASLCDHLLLRSYLTVWHQRFNRGQRYGTKANTLFHQVETKIAADVAWYRRIYAALDTVDTLSTRSHLDFVIL
;
A
#
# COMPACT_ATOMS: atom_id res chain seq x y z
N MET A 1 -20.92 -4.01 -18.91
CA MET A 1 -22.28 -3.40 -18.91
C MET A 1 -22.23 -1.92 -18.58
N SER A 2 -23.30 -1.16 -18.85
CA SER A 2 -23.44 0.26 -18.48
C SER A 2 -23.47 0.46 -16.95
N LYS A 3 -23.22 1.69 -16.50
CA LYS A 3 -23.19 2.12 -15.09
C LYS A 3 -24.17 3.27 -14.78
N VAL A 4 -24.99 3.64 -15.76
CA VAL A 4 -26.01 4.70 -15.67
C VAL A 4 -27.23 4.19 -14.88
N SER A 5 -27.93 5.08 -14.17
CA SER A 5 -29.15 4.72 -13.44
C SER A 5 -30.29 4.33 -14.41
N ALA A 6 -31.23 3.51 -13.92
CA ALA A 6 -32.41 3.15 -14.70
C ALA A 6 -33.24 4.39 -15.08
N TYR A 7 -33.29 5.40 -14.21
CA TYR A 7 -33.97 6.68 -14.42
C TYR A 7 -33.40 7.43 -15.62
N GLU A 8 -32.09 7.69 -15.64
CA GLU A 8 -31.42 8.41 -16.73
C GLU A 8 -31.54 7.67 -18.07
N PHE A 9 -31.41 6.33 -18.05
CA PHE A 9 -31.61 5.52 -19.26
C PHE A 9 -33.05 5.60 -19.78
N TYR A 10 -34.05 5.45 -18.90
CA TYR A 10 -35.46 5.53 -19.25
C TYR A 10 -35.86 6.91 -19.77
N HIS A 11 -35.45 7.99 -19.09
CA HIS A 11 -35.75 9.36 -19.55
C HIS A 11 -34.96 9.75 -20.81
N THR A 12 -33.81 9.12 -21.09
CA THR A 12 -33.16 9.23 -22.40
C THR A 12 -34.02 8.60 -23.49
N LEU A 13 -34.56 7.39 -23.29
CA LEU A 13 -35.48 6.76 -24.25
C LEU A 13 -36.75 7.60 -24.46
N ALA A 14 -37.34 8.13 -23.38
CA ALA A 14 -38.50 9.01 -23.47
C ALA A 14 -38.22 10.27 -24.31
N ARG A 15 -37.08 10.95 -24.08
CA ARG A 15 -36.64 12.12 -24.87
C ARG A 15 -36.27 11.80 -26.32
N VAL A 16 -35.82 10.58 -26.62
CA VAL A 16 -35.60 10.13 -28.00
C VAL A 16 -36.93 9.79 -28.70
N THR A 17 -37.98 9.47 -27.94
CA THR A 17 -39.33 9.20 -28.47
C THR A 17 -40.09 10.50 -28.74
N ASP A 18 -40.08 11.44 -27.80
CA ASP A 18 -40.52 12.83 -28.01
C ASP A 18 -39.57 13.81 -27.30
N ASN A 19 -38.94 14.69 -28.08
CA ASN A 19 -38.11 15.79 -27.58
C ASN A 19 -38.83 17.15 -27.58
N SER A 20 -40.06 17.21 -28.11
CA SER A 20 -40.85 18.44 -28.21
C SER A 20 -41.71 18.70 -26.96
N GLY A 21 -42.09 17.64 -26.23
CA GLY A 21 -43.04 17.72 -25.12
C GLY A 21 -44.50 17.83 -25.56
N MET A 22 -44.79 17.77 -26.86
CA MET A 22 -46.14 17.82 -27.44
C MET A 22 -46.86 16.47 -27.34
N TYR A 23 -46.12 15.37 -27.24
CA TYR A 23 -46.63 13.99 -27.27
C TYR A 23 -45.96 13.12 -26.20
N THR A 24 -46.01 13.58 -24.94
CA THR A 24 -45.46 12.89 -23.77
C THR A 24 -45.80 11.39 -23.78
N PRO A 25 -44.81 10.48 -23.92
CA PRO A 25 -45.08 9.05 -23.98
C PRO A 25 -45.60 8.54 -22.63
N PRO A 26 -46.47 7.51 -22.60
CA PRO A 26 -47.02 6.97 -21.35
C PRO A 26 -45.92 6.49 -20.40
N ASP A 27 -46.04 6.80 -19.11
CA ASP A 27 -45.02 6.35 -18.14
C ASP A 27 -45.05 4.82 -17.97
N ARG A 28 -43.89 4.21 -18.24
CA ARG A 28 -43.58 2.80 -18.09
C ARG A 28 -42.37 2.57 -17.19
N TYR A 29 -41.87 3.58 -16.47
CA TYR A 29 -40.65 3.47 -15.66
C TYR A 29 -40.71 2.31 -14.65
N GLN A 30 -41.83 2.15 -13.95
CA GLN A 30 -42.04 1.04 -13.01
C GLN A 30 -42.08 -0.34 -13.70
N THR A 31 -42.64 -0.42 -14.91
CA THR A 31 -42.62 -1.63 -15.74
C THR A 31 -41.20 -1.93 -16.22
N PHE A 32 -40.46 -0.91 -16.65
CA PHE A 32 -39.06 -1.02 -17.09
C PHE A 32 -38.14 -1.51 -15.96
N LEU A 33 -38.27 -0.97 -14.75
CA LEU A 33 -37.54 -1.45 -13.57
C LEU A 33 -37.76 -2.95 -13.32
N ARG A 34 -39.03 -3.40 -13.36
CA ARG A 34 -39.38 -4.81 -13.18
C ARG A 34 -38.77 -5.70 -14.26
N VAL A 35 -38.97 -5.34 -15.54
CA VAL A 35 -38.48 -6.12 -16.69
C VAL A 35 -36.95 -6.21 -16.68
N VAL A 36 -36.23 -5.12 -16.36
CA VAL A 36 -34.76 -5.15 -16.22
C VAL A 36 -34.32 -6.06 -15.09
N ARG A 37 -35.05 -6.09 -13.97
CA ARG A 37 -34.72 -6.91 -12.81
C ARG A 37 -34.94 -8.40 -13.08
N GLU A 38 -36.09 -8.76 -13.64
CA GLU A 38 -36.41 -10.13 -14.09
C GLU A 38 -35.42 -10.62 -15.15
N TRP A 39 -35.12 -9.78 -16.16
CA TRP A 39 -34.14 -10.10 -17.21
C TRP A 39 -32.75 -10.36 -16.65
N ARG A 40 -32.27 -9.53 -15.73
CA ARG A 40 -30.97 -9.70 -15.06
C ARG A 40 -30.89 -11.03 -14.33
N HIS A 41 -31.89 -11.35 -13.52
CA HIS A 41 -31.94 -12.59 -12.76
C HIS A 41 -31.95 -13.81 -13.68
N ILE A 42 -32.82 -13.85 -14.70
CA ILE A 42 -32.87 -14.92 -15.71
C ILE A 42 -31.51 -15.07 -16.44
N HIS A 43 -30.83 -13.96 -16.75
CA HIS A 43 -29.49 -14.02 -17.34
C HIS A 43 -28.40 -14.47 -16.34
N ALA A 44 -28.51 -14.16 -15.05
CA ALA A 44 -27.63 -14.69 -14.01
C ALA A 44 -27.78 -16.21 -13.87
N LEU A 45 -29.02 -16.72 -13.74
CA LEU A 45 -29.31 -18.16 -13.71
C LEU A 45 -28.73 -18.90 -14.92
N LYS A 46 -28.88 -18.33 -16.13
CA LYS A 46 -28.29 -18.88 -17.37
C LYS A 46 -26.76 -18.85 -17.38
N ARG A 47 -26.12 -17.78 -16.90
CA ARG A 47 -24.64 -17.66 -16.82
C ARG A 47 -24.03 -18.67 -15.85
N PHE A 48 -24.71 -18.94 -14.72
CA PHE A 48 -24.23 -19.88 -13.70
C PHE A 48 -24.57 -21.34 -14.00
N GLY A 49 -25.47 -21.61 -14.95
CA GLY A 49 -25.86 -22.98 -15.33
C GLY A 49 -26.98 -23.59 -14.48
N HIS A 50 -27.58 -22.84 -13.54
CA HIS A 50 -28.59 -23.30 -12.57
C HIS A 50 -29.81 -24.00 -13.21
N GLY A 51 -30.12 -23.71 -14.47
CA GLY A 51 -31.15 -24.43 -15.24
C GLY A 51 -30.80 -25.87 -15.64
N HIS A 52 -29.58 -26.34 -15.34
CA HIS A 52 -29.10 -27.71 -15.59
C HIS A 52 -28.86 -28.52 -14.31
N GLU A 53 -29.11 -27.94 -13.13
CA GLU A 53 -29.06 -28.69 -11.86
C GLU A 53 -30.14 -29.78 -11.80
N PRO A 54 -29.94 -30.90 -11.07
CA PRO A 54 -30.89 -32.02 -11.07
C PRO A 54 -32.31 -31.73 -10.56
N GLY A 55 -32.51 -30.60 -9.86
CA GLY A 55 -33.83 -30.08 -9.47
C GLY A 55 -34.17 -28.74 -10.15
N GLY A 56 -33.45 -28.36 -11.21
CA GLY A 56 -33.54 -27.07 -11.87
C GLY A 56 -33.29 -25.88 -10.92
N ILE A 57 -33.93 -24.76 -11.21
CA ILE A 57 -33.79 -23.51 -10.46
C ILE A 57 -34.27 -23.68 -9.01
N GLU A 58 -35.40 -24.36 -8.78
CA GLU A 58 -35.95 -24.61 -7.44
C GLU A 58 -35.07 -25.55 -6.60
N GLY A 59 -34.35 -26.47 -7.24
CA GLY A 59 -33.35 -27.33 -6.59
C GLY A 59 -31.98 -26.68 -6.39
N THR A 60 -31.77 -25.44 -6.87
CA THR A 60 -30.48 -24.75 -6.78
C THR A 60 -30.19 -24.36 -5.33
N ARG A 61 -29.08 -24.86 -4.78
CA ARG A 61 -28.62 -24.51 -3.43
C ARG A 61 -27.79 -23.22 -3.47
N PRO A 62 -27.85 -22.38 -2.41
CA PRO A 62 -26.83 -21.37 -2.17
C PRO A 62 -25.43 -22.01 -2.21
N SER A 63 -24.42 -21.24 -2.65
CA SER A 63 -23.03 -21.65 -2.99
C SER A 63 -22.78 -22.21 -4.40
N LEU A 64 -23.79 -22.64 -5.17
CA LEU A 64 -23.61 -23.26 -6.50
C LEU A 64 -23.23 -22.29 -7.65
N SER A 65 -22.77 -21.07 -7.39
CA SER A 65 -22.51 -20.09 -8.46
C SER A 65 -21.41 -20.58 -9.42
N GLY A 66 -21.81 -20.89 -10.66
CA GLY A 66 -20.97 -21.39 -11.75
C GLY A 66 -19.88 -20.45 -12.29
N LEU A 67 -19.05 -19.89 -11.40
CA LEU A 67 -17.66 -19.61 -11.77
C LEU A 67 -17.04 -20.91 -12.30
N PRO A 68 -16.27 -20.89 -13.41
CA PRO A 68 -15.69 -22.11 -13.98
C PRO A 68 -14.88 -22.87 -12.92
N SER A 69 -15.43 -23.99 -12.42
CA SER A 69 -14.86 -24.67 -11.27
C SER A 69 -13.50 -25.23 -11.64
N ALA A 70 -12.48 -24.88 -10.84
CA ALA A 70 -11.09 -25.23 -11.14
C ALA A 70 -10.87 -26.74 -11.31
N LYS A 71 -11.78 -27.57 -10.76
CA LYS A 71 -11.95 -29.00 -11.01
C LYS A 71 -11.70 -29.42 -12.46
N HIS A 72 -12.19 -28.67 -13.45
CA HIS A 72 -12.05 -29.00 -14.88
C HIS A 72 -10.70 -28.60 -15.52
N LYS A 73 -9.79 -27.97 -14.76
CA LYS A 73 -8.46 -27.51 -15.24
C LYS A 73 -7.30 -27.95 -14.34
N LEU A 74 -7.55 -28.85 -13.39
CA LEU A 74 -6.54 -29.37 -12.46
C LEU A 74 -6.23 -30.85 -12.77
N PRO A 75 -4.95 -31.29 -12.73
CA PRO A 75 -4.59 -32.70 -12.92
C PRO A 75 -5.32 -33.61 -11.91
N PRO A 76 -5.72 -34.85 -12.26
CA PRO A 76 -6.52 -35.69 -11.36
C PRO A 76 -5.93 -35.89 -9.95
N ASN A 77 -4.60 -35.92 -9.85
CA ASN A 77 -3.81 -36.09 -8.61
C ASN A 77 -3.29 -34.77 -8.00
N TRP A 78 -3.88 -33.62 -8.33
CA TRP A 78 -3.40 -32.30 -7.88
C TRP A 78 -3.34 -32.12 -6.36
N ARG A 79 -4.12 -32.92 -5.62
CA ARG A 79 -4.19 -32.92 -4.15
C ARG A 79 -3.07 -33.75 -3.50
N ASP A 80 -2.55 -34.73 -4.24
CA ASP A 80 -1.61 -35.73 -3.73
C ASP A 80 -0.14 -35.30 -3.93
N ASP A 81 0.12 -34.42 -4.91
CA ASP A 81 1.42 -33.77 -5.11
C ASP A 81 1.65 -32.65 -4.09
N ILE A 82 1.97 -33.06 -2.85
CA ILE A 82 2.35 -32.16 -1.75
C ILE A 82 3.50 -31.21 -2.14
N SER A 83 4.39 -31.64 -3.04
CA SER A 83 5.53 -30.81 -3.49
C SER A 83 5.10 -29.61 -4.35
N ARG A 84 3.99 -29.75 -5.09
CA ARG A 84 3.43 -28.72 -5.99
C ARG A 84 2.07 -28.17 -5.56
N HIS A 85 1.52 -28.62 -4.44
CA HIS A 85 0.21 -28.18 -3.93
C HIS A 85 0.07 -26.64 -3.84
N TRP A 86 1.18 -25.94 -3.63
CA TRP A 86 1.27 -24.47 -3.63
C TRP A 86 0.82 -23.81 -4.94
N LEU A 87 0.98 -24.46 -6.11
CA LEU A 87 0.45 -23.97 -7.38
C LEU A 87 -1.08 -23.78 -7.33
N TYR A 88 -1.75 -24.59 -6.52
CA TYR A 88 -3.20 -24.70 -6.40
C TYR A 88 -3.78 -23.91 -5.21
N GLN A 89 -2.94 -23.20 -4.45
CA GLN A 89 -3.35 -22.37 -3.31
C GLN A 89 -4.42 -21.34 -3.66
N LEU A 90 -5.40 -21.15 -2.77
CA LEU A 90 -6.47 -20.18 -2.97
C LEU A 90 -6.12 -18.85 -2.30
N PHE A 91 -5.93 -17.82 -3.14
CA PHE A 91 -5.60 -16.48 -2.68
C PHE A 91 -6.89 -15.68 -2.48
N LEU A 92 -7.11 -15.18 -1.26
CA LEU A 92 -8.32 -14.48 -0.83
C LEU A 92 -7.98 -13.06 -0.38
N GLY A 93 -8.28 -12.08 -1.23
CA GLY A 93 -8.20 -10.65 -0.89
C GLY A 93 -9.43 -10.22 -0.12
N ILE A 94 -9.25 -9.55 1.01
CA ILE A 94 -10.30 -9.05 1.90
C ILE A 94 -10.24 -7.52 1.91
N ASP A 95 -11.36 -6.85 1.65
CA ASP A 95 -11.45 -5.38 1.58
C ASP A 95 -12.93 -4.89 1.58
N ALA A 96 -13.16 -3.59 1.77
CA ALA A 96 -14.48 -2.97 1.82
C ALA A 96 -14.62 -1.66 1.02
N ASN A 97 -15.74 -1.54 0.29
CA ASN A 97 -16.04 -0.37 -0.53
C ASN A 97 -17.14 0.50 0.09
N PHE A 98 -16.71 1.58 0.78
CA PHE A 98 -17.60 2.60 1.38
C PHE A 98 -18.23 3.59 0.38
N ARG A 99 -17.94 3.48 -0.92
CA ARG A 99 -18.67 4.23 -1.95
C ARG A 99 -19.97 3.54 -2.33
N LEU A 100 -20.04 2.21 -2.23
CA LEU A 100 -21.24 1.40 -2.45
C LEU A 100 -22.16 1.43 -1.21
N CYS A 101 -22.51 2.62 -0.73
CA CYS A 101 -23.51 2.79 0.34
C CYS A 101 -24.94 2.75 -0.20
N ARG A 102 -25.91 2.48 0.67
CA ARG A 102 -27.35 2.39 0.36
C ARG A 102 -28.18 3.12 1.41
N LEU A 103 -29.09 3.97 0.96
CA LEU A 103 -30.02 4.70 1.83
C LEU A 103 -31.13 3.80 2.37
N ASN A 104 -31.70 4.18 3.52
CA ASN A 104 -32.80 3.44 4.16
C ASN A 104 -34.17 3.82 3.55
N VAL A 105 -34.37 3.46 2.29
CA VAL A 105 -35.56 3.85 1.48
C VAL A 105 -36.60 2.74 1.28
N SER A 106 -36.27 1.49 1.61
CA SER A 106 -37.17 0.33 1.43
C SER A 106 -36.73 -0.86 2.33
N SER A 107 -37.59 -1.85 2.47
CA SER A 107 -37.39 -3.07 3.27
C SER A 107 -37.33 -4.33 2.39
N ASN A 108 -36.81 -5.44 2.93
CA ASN A 108 -36.81 -6.74 2.25
C ASN A 108 -38.23 -7.27 1.94
N ASN A 109 -39.28 -6.75 2.58
CA ASN A 109 -40.67 -7.16 2.28
C ASN A 109 -41.25 -6.41 1.07
N ALA A 110 -40.78 -5.18 0.82
CA ALA A 110 -41.22 -4.35 -0.31
C ALA A 110 -40.33 -4.49 -1.55
N ASP A 111 -39.05 -4.82 -1.34
CA ASP A 111 -38.08 -5.14 -2.39
C ASP A 111 -37.21 -6.34 -1.93
N PRO A 112 -37.79 -7.56 -1.86
CA PRO A 112 -37.03 -8.80 -1.62
C PRO A 112 -36.02 -9.01 -2.73
N GLY A 113 -34.88 -9.68 -2.46
CA GLY A 113 -33.89 -10.05 -3.49
C GLY A 113 -34.42 -11.14 -4.43
N LEU A 114 -33.81 -11.30 -5.62
CA LEU A 114 -34.09 -12.48 -6.47
C LEU A 114 -32.96 -13.50 -6.39
N ASN A 115 -31.73 -13.06 -6.08
CA ASN A 115 -30.57 -13.95 -6.14
C ASN A 115 -30.28 -14.77 -4.88
N GLU A 116 -30.85 -14.46 -3.70
CA GLU A 116 -30.85 -15.26 -2.44
C GLU A 116 -29.66 -16.22 -2.14
N GLY A 117 -28.42 -15.80 -2.42
CA GLY A 117 -27.21 -16.62 -2.20
C GLY A 117 -26.80 -17.55 -3.36
N TYR A 118 -27.47 -17.48 -4.50
CA TYR A 118 -27.14 -18.17 -5.76
C TYR A 118 -25.99 -17.49 -6.55
N ALA A 119 -25.46 -16.36 -6.07
CA ALA A 119 -24.49 -15.49 -6.74
C ALA A 119 -23.33 -15.05 -5.79
N TYR A 120 -22.94 -13.78 -5.80
CA TYR A 120 -21.77 -13.27 -5.06
C TYR A 120 -22.13 -12.78 -3.66
N PHE A 121 -23.31 -12.17 -3.51
CA PHE A 121 -23.84 -11.82 -2.19
C PHE A 121 -24.11 -13.07 -1.33
N VAL A 122 -23.85 -12.96 -0.03
CA VAL A 122 -24.31 -13.94 0.96
C VAL A 122 -25.83 -13.95 1.10
N GLU A 123 -26.37 -15.04 1.64
CA GLU A 123 -27.79 -15.11 2.03
C GLU A 123 -28.02 -14.14 3.22
N GLU A 124 -28.98 -13.22 3.05
CA GLU A 124 -29.19 -12.07 3.93
C GLU A 124 -29.95 -12.44 5.21
N CYS A 125 -30.85 -13.41 5.20
CA CYS A 125 -31.59 -13.83 6.40
C CYS A 125 -30.68 -14.56 7.39
N ALA A 126 -29.82 -15.46 6.90
CA ALA A 126 -28.78 -16.13 7.66
C ALA A 126 -27.70 -15.13 8.14
N PHE A 127 -27.28 -14.20 7.28
CA PHE A 127 -26.32 -13.17 7.67
C PHE A 127 -26.90 -12.22 8.73
N ARG A 128 -28.14 -11.76 8.56
CA ARG A 128 -28.85 -10.92 9.55
C ARG A 128 -28.96 -11.63 10.90
N THR A 129 -29.35 -12.89 10.89
CA THR A 129 -29.44 -13.73 12.09
C THR A 129 -28.08 -13.86 12.80
N HIS A 130 -26.98 -14.02 12.05
CA HIS A 130 -25.63 -14.01 12.58
C HIS A 130 -25.25 -12.65 13.20
N LEU A 131 -25.55 -11.54 12.51
CA LEU A 131 -25.31 -10.18 13.02
C LEU A 131 -26.08 -9.89 14.31
N ASP A 132 -27.35 -10.30 14.39
CA ASP A 132 -28.22 -10.04 15.55
C ASP A 132 -27.86 -10.94 16.75
N ALA A 133 -27.41 -12.18 16.50
CA ALA A 133 -26.93 -13.09 17.54
C ALA A 133 -25.58 -12.67 18.15
N PHE A 134 -24.59 -12.35 17.32
CA PHE A 134 -23.21 -12.14 17.77
C PHE A 134 -22.81 -10.66 17.91
N GLY A 135 -23.49 -9.73 17.25
CA GLY A 135 -23.15 -8.30 17.21
C GLY A 135 -23.32 -7.51 18.52
N LYS A 136 -23.77 -8.17 19.59
CA LYS A 136 -23.79 -7.65 20.97
C LYS A 136 -22.87 -8.43 21.92
N ILE A 137 -22.34 -9.57 21.47
CA ILE A 137 -21.53 -10.51 22.28
C ILE A 137 -20.05 -10.30 21.99
N ILE A 138 -19.69 -10.14 20.71
CA ILE A 138 -18.32 -9.84 20.29
C ILE A 138 -18.07 -8.34 20.54
N PRO A 139 -17.04 -7.97 21.34
CA PRO A 139 -16.74 -6.56 21.64
C PRO A 139 -16.24 -5.80 20.41
N GLU A 140 -16.28 -4.47 20.46
CA GLU A 140 -15.62 -3.64 19.44
C GLU A 140 -14.10 -3.85 19.45
N GLU A 141 -13.49 -3.74 18.28
CA GLU A 141 -12.12 -4.19 18.00
C GLU A 141 -11.04 -3.58 18.91
N GLU A 142 -10.06 -4.40 19.27
CA GLU A 142 -8.88 -3.96 20.02
C GLU A 142 -8.10 -2.88 19.26
N LYS A 143 -7.52 -1.94 20.01
CA LYS A 143 -6.74 -0.82 19.43
C LYS A 143 -5.53 -1.34 18.66
N SER A 144 -5.31 -0.79 17.48
CA SER A 144 -4.31 -1.26 16.53
C SER A 144 -2.88 -1.27 17.11
N THR A 145 -2.36 -2.48 17.38
CA THR A 145 -1.00 -2.70 17.88
C THR A 145 0.09 -2.51 16.81
N CYS A 146 -0.32 -2.43 15.54
CA CYS A 146 0.54 -2.13 14.40
C CYS A 146 0.18 -0.75 13.86
N ASN A 147 0.85 0.30 14.35
CA ASN A 147 0.69 1.71 13.95
C ASN A 147 -0.75 2.27 14.10
N ASN A 148 -0.90 3.59 13.92
CA ASN A 148 -2.21 4.25 13.85
C ASN A 148 -2.76 4.19 12.41
N HIS A 149 -3.44 3.09 12.06
CA HIS A 149 -4.26 3.04 10.84
C HIS A 149 -5.54 3.86 11.04
N ASP A 150 -5.42 5.18 10.87
CA ASP A 150 -6.55 6.09 11.04
C ASP A 150 -7.64 5.88 9.96
N ALA A 151 -7.33 5.22 8.83
CA ALA A 151 -8.31 4.76 7.86
C ALA A 151 -9.35 3.80 8.48
N VAL A 152 -8.90 2.74 9.17
CA VAL A 152 -9.76 1.75 9.84
C VAL A 152 -10.62 2.42 10.92
N LYS A 153 -10.02 3.33 11.70
CA LYS A 153 -10.77 4.10 12.70
C LYS A 153 -11.80 5.03 12.06
N LEU A 154 -11.52 5.62 10.92
CA LEU A 154 -12.44 6.50 10.19
C LEU A 154 -13.58 5.72 9.52
N ALA A 155 -13.31 4.50 9.06
CA ALA A 155 -14.33 3.55 8.57
C ALA A 155 -15.26 3.10 9.72
N ASN A 156 -14.69 2.68 10.85
CA ASN A 156 -15.45 2.16 12.00
C ASN A 156 -16.18 3.26 12.81
N SER A 157 -15.75 4.52 12.77
CA SER A 157 -16.39 5.63 13.51
C SER A 157 -17.56 6.30 12.78
N ARG A 158 -17.66 6.14 11.45
CA ARG A 158 -18.78 6.71 10.69
C ARG A 158 -20.01 5.81 10.81
N GLY A 159 -21.01 6.28 11.55
CA GLY A 159 -22.39 5.79 11.52
C GLY A 159 -23.29 6.78 10.79
N GLY A 160 -23.75 6.45 9.58
CA GLY A 160 -24.48 7.38 8.71
C GLY A 160 -25.98 7.39 8.96
N GLN A 161 -26.49 8.37 9.69
CA GLN A 161 -27.93 8.55 9.91
C GLN A 161 -28.67 8.63 8.55
N GLY A 162 -29.63 7.71 8.32
CA GLY A 162 -30.36 7.58 7.05
C GLY A 162 -29.78 6.56 6.05
N SER A 163 -28.63 5.94 6.33
CA SER A 163 -28.09 4.82 5.52
C SER A 163 -28.47 3.46 6.13
N ALA A 164 -28.85 2.50 5.28
CA ALA A 164 -29.12 1.11 5.67
C ALA A 164 -27.90 0.19 5.43
N ALA A 165 -27.03 0.56 4.49
CA ALA A 165 -25.69 0.00 4.34
C ALA A 165 -24.71 1.15 4.08
N MET A 166 -23.55 1.08 4.73
CA MET A 166 -22.51 2.12 4.66
C MET A 166 -21.42 1.81 3.62
N GLY A 167 -21.37 0.57 3.15
CA GLY A 167 -20.49 0.07 2.13
C GLY A 167 -20.77 -1.40 1.88
N VAL A 168 -19.96 -2.01 1.02
CA VAL A 168 -20.00 -3.45 0.71
C VAL A 168 -18.63 -4.05 0.97
N GLY A 169 -18.58 -5.07 1.85
CA GLY A 169 -17.37 -5.86 2.08
C GLY A 169 -17.31 -7.03 1.12
N ALA A 170 -16.11 -7.43 0.68
CA ALA A 170 -15.95 -8.59 -0.19
C ALA A 170 -14.66 -9.39 0.04
N ILE A 171 -14.74 -10.67 -0.26
CA ILE A 171 -13.61 -11.59 -0.39
C ILE A 171 -13.44 -11.95 -1.88
N VAL A 172 -12.30 -11.60 -2.48
CA VAL A 172 -12.02 -11.81 -3.92
C VAL A 172 -10.89 -12.82 -4.15
N CYS A 173 -10.94 -13.54 -5.28
CA CYS A 173 -9.83 -14.38 -5.70
C CYS A 173 -8.70 -13.51 -6.25
N ALA A 174 -7.67 -13.24 -5.44
CA ALA A 174 -6.67 -12.22 -5.78
C ALA A 174 -5.76 -12.57 -6.98
N ARG A 175 -5.55 -13.87 -7.28
CA ARG A 175 -4.78 -14.29 -8.47
C ARG A 175 -5.49 -14.02 -9.80
N HIS A 176 -6.82 -13.89 -9.79
CA HIS A 176 -7.62 -13.69 -11.00
C HIS A 176 -8.39 -12.36 -11.00
N ASP A 177 -8.42 -11.65 -9.87
CA ASP A 177 -9.28 -10.49 -9.60
C ASP A 177 -10.73 -10.80 -9.99
N MET A 178 -11.32 -11.76 -9.28
CA MET A 178 -12.71 -12.17 -9.45
C MET A 178 -13.44 -12.29 -8.11
N LYS A 179 -14.70 -11.89 -8.06
CA LYS A 179 -15.57 -12.02 -6.87
C LYS A 179 -15.94 -13.51 -6.73
N ARG A 180 -15.89 -14.06 -5.51
CA ARG A 180 -16.19 -15.48 -5.27
C ARG A 180 -17.68 -15.70 -4.93
N PRO A 181 -18.21 -16.92 -5.04
CA PRO A 181 -19.56 -17.21 -4.56
C PRO A 181 -19.66 -16.97 -3.05
N LEU A 182 -20.84 -16.51 -2.58
CA LEU A 182 -21.12 -16.21 -1.17
C LEU A 182 -20.00 -15.42 -0.45
N SER A 183 -19.47 -14.38 -1.10
CA SER A 183 -18.26 -13.69 -0.65
C SER A 183 -18.43 -12.19 -0.42
N VAL A 184 -19.63 -11.65 -0.60
CA VAL A 184 -19.94 -10.21 -0.59
C VAL A 184 -21.14 -9.92 0.33
N GLY A 185 -21.16 -8.76 1.01
CA GLY A 185 -22.33 -8.35 1.78
C GLY A 185 -22.36 -6.88 2.22
N ASP A 186 -23.56 -6.39 2.55
CA ASP A 186 -23.80 -5.04 3.09
C ASP A 186 -23.07 -4.87 4.43
N LEU A 187 -22.39 -3.73 4.63
CA LEU A 187 -21.76 -3.34 5.89
C LEU A 187 -22.62 -2.31 6.63
N GLN A 188 -22.98 -2.60 7.89
CA GLN A 188 -23.86 -1.74 8.69
C GLN A 188 -23.09 -0.63 9.43
N LYS A 189 -21.83 -0.89 9.78
CA LYS A 189 -20.87 0.04 10.41
C LYS A 189 -19.46 -0.53 10.16
N GLY A 190 -18.59 0.23 9.48
CA GLY A 190 -17.17 -0.12 9.32
C GLY A 190 -16.87 -1.49 8.70
N GLU A 191 -15.62 -1.95 8.89
CA GLU A 191 -15.12 -3.27 8.46
C GLU A 191 -15.10 -4.26 9.62
N ARG A 192 -16.21 -4.34 10.37
CA ARG A 192 -16.26 -5.18 11.58
C ARG A 192 -15.82 -6.60 11.27
N TYR A 193 -14.96 -7.17 12.12
CA TYR A 193 -14.47 -8.54 11.94
C TYR A 193 -15.63 -9.53 11.78
N LEU A 194 -16.69 -9.37 12.60
CA LEU A 194 -17.97 -10.08 12.48
C LEU A 194 -18.56 -10.13 11.04
N ASN A 195 -18.47 -9.04 10.28
CA ASN A 195 -18.93 -9.00 8.89
C ASN A 195 -17.96 -9.76 7.97
N MET A 196 -16.66 -9.46 8.06
CA MET A 196 -15.65 -9.99 7.14
C MET A 196 -15.36 -11.48 7.37
N ASP A 197 -15.36 -11.94 8.63
CA ASP A 197 -15.27 -13.34 9.03
C ASP A 197 -16.40 -14.16 8.42
N TYR A 198 -17.64 -13.64 8.46
CA TYR A 198 -18.81 -14.29 7.89
C TYR A 198 -18.68 -14.43 6.37
N PHE A 199 -18.24 -13.40 5.65
CA PHE A 199 -18.02 -13.47 4.21
C PHE A 199 -16.89 -14.45 3.84
N MET A 200 -15.82 -14.50 4.64
CA MET A 200 -14.69 -15.40 4.47
C MET A 200 -15.08 -16.87 4.69
N LEU A 201 -15.78 -17.16 5.79
CA LEU A 201 -16.33 -18.48 6.10
C LEU A 201 -17.36 -18.93 5.04
N SER A 202 -18.28 -18.05 4.66
CA SER A 202 -19.32 -18.34 3.65
C SER A 202 -18.70 -18.75 2.32
N THR A 203 -17.71 -18.00 1.82
CA THR A 203 -17.04 -18.36 0.56
C THR A 203 -16.16 -19.61 0.68
N LEU A 204 -15.73 -20.00 1.89
CA LEU A 204 -15.03 -21.28 2.13
C LEU A 204 -15.96 -22.50 2.26
N THR A 205 -17.27 -22.33 2.33
CA THR A 205 -18.23 -23.46 2.17
C THR A 205 -18.28 -23.95 0.72
N CYS A 206 -17.96 -23.08 -0.23
CA CYS A 206 -17.83 -23.39 -1.65
C CYS A 206 -16.53 -24.18 -1.91
N ASP A 207 -16.43 -24.89 -3.03
CA ASP A 207 -15.20 -25.61 -3.45
C ASP A 207 -13.94 -24.76 -3.28
N SER A 208 -13.11 -25.13 -2.30
CA SER A 208 -11.93 -24.38 -1.86
C SER A 208 -10.79 -25.34 -1.54
N PRO A 209 -9.58 -25.14 -2.08
CA PRO A 209 -8.35 -25.83 -1.65
C PRO A 209 -8.08 -25.69 -0.14
N SER A 210 -7.34 -26.65 0.41
CA SER A 210 -6.99 -26.68 1.85
C SER A 210 -6.01 -25.58 2.27
N ASP A 211 -5.05 -25.26 1.40
CA ASP A 211 -4.05 -24.22 1.64
C ASP A 211 -4.55 -22.88 1.10
N LEU A 212 -4.56 -21.86 1.97
CA LEU A 212 -5.05 -20.52 1.66
C LEU A 212 -3.93 -19.48 1.80
N VAL A 213 -3.97 -18.46 0.93
CA VAL A 213 -3.19 -17.23 1.09
C VAL A 213 -4.18 -16.09 1.29
N VAL A 214 -4.40 -15.70 2.54
CA VAL A 214 -5.30 -14.57 2.85
C VAL A 214 -4.48 -13.29 2.84
N LEU A 215 -5.00 -12.27 2.17
CA LEU A 215 -4.39 -10.95 2.07
C LEU A 215 -5.41 -9.86 2.41
N TYR A 216 -5.05 -9.02 3.38
CA TYR A 216 -5.92 -8.00 3.96
C TYR A 216 -5.03 -6.92 4.55
N ASP A 217 -5.40 -5.64 4.43
CA ASP A 217 -4.75 -4.51 5.09
C ASP A 217 -4.35 -4.82 6.53
N ILE A 218 -5.33 -5.25 7.33
CA ILE A 218 -5.13 -5.53 8.75
C ILE A 218 -4.84 -7.01 9.04
N ALA A 219 -4.35 -7.78 8.07
CA ALA A 219 -4.01 -9.19 8.25
C ALA A 219 -3.11 -9.41 9.49
N CYS A 220 -2.13 -8.54 9.72
CA CYS A 220 -1.22 -8.59 10.87
C CYS A 220 -1.89 -8.41 12.25
N GLN A 221 -3.16 -8.01 12.28
CA GLN A 221 -4.00 -7.87 13.48
C GLN A 221 -5.08 -8.97 13.49
N TRP A 222 -5.82 -9.08 12.38
CA TRP A 222 -6.96 -9.98 12.19
C TRP A 222 -6.60 -11.47 12.35
N HIS A 223 -5.47 -11.92 11.78
CA HIS A 223 -5.08 -13.35 11.81
C HIS A 223 -4.95 -13.96 13.22
N LYS A 224 -4.70 -13.15 14.24
CA LYS A 224 -4.44 -13.61 15.62
C LYS A 224 -5.63 -14.34 16.23
N ASN A 225 -6.83 -13.91 15.88
CA ASN A 225 -8.10 -14.40 16.43
C ASN A 225 -8.83 -15.32 15.44
N PHE A 226 -8.28 -15.50 14.23
CA PHE A 226 -8.89 -16.31 13.18
C PHE A 226 -8.50 -17.80 13.29
N PHE A 227 -9.31 -18.69 12.72
CA PHE A 227 -9.22 -20.12 13.02
C PHE A 227 -7.95 -20.81 12.47
N LYS A 228 -7.51 -21.87 13.15
CA LYS A 228 -6.31 -22.64 12.80
C LYS A 228 -6.57 -23.54 11.57
N ARG A 229 -6.12 -23.08 10.39
CA ARG A 229 -5.84 -23.88 9.18
C ARG A 229 -4.45 -23.52 8.64
N ASN A 230 -4.00 -24.22 7.60
CA ASN A 230 -2.86 -23.81 6.77
C ASN A 230 -3.19 -22.53 5.97
N ILE A 231 -3.11 -21.38 6.65
CA ILE A 231 -3.36 -20.07 6.07
C ILE A 231 -2.09 -19.24 6.19
N LEU A 232 -1.53 -18.82 5.06
CA LEU A 232 -0.53 -17.77 5.00
C LEU A 232 -1.26 -16.43 4.97
N TYR A 233 -0.92 -15.53 5.91
CA TYR A 233 -1.52 -14.21 6.02
C TYR A 233 -0.53 -13.14 5.54
N LEU A 234 -0.95 -12.26 4.64
CA LEU A 234 -0.12 -11.20 4.04
C LEU A 234 -0.86 -9.87 4.02
N VAL A 235 -0.12 -8.77 3.86
CA VAL A 235 -0.68 -7.42 3.67
C VAL A 235 -0.37 -6.97 2.23
N PRO A 236 -1.34 -6.39 1.47
CA PRO A 236 -1.12 -5.89 0.11
C PRO A 236 0.07 -4.92 -0.01
N LYS A 237 0.79 -4.96 -1.13
CA LYS A 237 2.07 -4.26 -1.31
C LYS A 237 1.98 -2.74 -1.21
N PHE A 238 0.87 -2.14 -1.61
CA PHE A 238 0.65 -0.69 -1.45
C PHE A 238 0.42 -0.29 0.02
N HIS A 239 -0.17 -1.19 0.80
CA HIS A 239 -0.60 -0.96 2.17
C HIS A 239 0.51 -1.29 3.18
N LEU A 240 1.29 -2.35 2.93
CA LEU A 240 2.41 -2.84 3.76
C LEU A 240 3.36 -1.74 4.29
N PRO A 241 3.76 -0.70 3.52
CA PRO A 241 4.63 0.38 4.04
C PRO A 241 4.02 1.19 5.21
N ALA A 242 2.69 1.25 5.34
CA ALA A 242 2.05 1.92 6.49
C ALA A 242 2.26 1.19 7.82
N HIS A 243 2.63 -0.09 7.77
CA HIS A 243 2.81 -0.94 8.94
C HIS A 243 4.19 -0.76 9.59
N ILE A 244 4.32 -1.18 10.85
CA ILE A 244 5.59 -1.24 11.58
C ILE A 244 6.55 -2.26 10.92
N LEU A 245 7.87 -2.08 11.08
CA LEU A 245 8.90 -2.93 10.46
C LEU A 245 8.67 -4.43 10.68
N LEU A 246 8.33 -4.85 11.90
CA LEU A 246 8.02 -6.26 12.23
C LEU A 246 6.87 -6.84 11.38
N CYS A 247 5.91 -6.01 10.97
CA CYS A 247 4.82 -6.42 10.10
C CYS A 247 5.22 -6.37 8.62
N ARG A 248 6.11 -5.44 8.22
CA ARG A 248 6.72 -5.42 6.88
C ARG A 248 7.51 -6.70 6.62
N ASP A 249 8.27 -7.17 7.60
CA ASP A 249 9.10 -8.37 7.44
C ASP A 249 8.29 -9.68 7.48
N ASN A 250 7.23 -9.74 8.31
CA ASN A 250 6.44 -10.95 8.50
C ASN A 250 5.27 -11.14 7.52
N PHE A 251 4.68 -10.06 6.98
CA PHE A 251 3.48 -10.12 6.13
C PHE A 251 3.74 -9.70 4.67
N SER A 252 5.02 -9.65 4.26
CA SER A 252 5.45 -9.30 2.90
C SER A 252 5.30 -10.47 1.92
N PHE A 253 4.60 -10.21 0.81
CA PHE A 253 4.62 -11.06 -0.39
C PHE A 253 6.03 -11.28 -0.95
N ASN A 254 6.92 -10.29 -0.85
CA ASN A 254 8.27 -10.40 -1.40
C ASN A 254 9.19 -11.28 -0.53
N PHE A 255 8.82 -11.51 0.74
CA PHE A 255 9.57 -12.32 1.70
C PHE A 255 8.77 -13.57 2.12
N SER A 256 7.94 -14.07 1.21
CA SER A 256 7.10 -15.26 1.40
C SER A 256 7.32 -16.22 0.23
N SER A 257 7.69 -17.46 0.55
CA SER A 257 7.90 -18.48 -0.47
C SER A 257 6.59 -18.82 -1.17
N LYS A 258 6.70 -19.32 -2.41
CA LYS A 258 5.59 -19.93 -3.19
C LYS A 258 4.39 -19.02 -3.56
N VAL A 259 4.33 -17.76 -3.13
CA VAL A 259 3.20 -16.86 -3.48
C VAL A 259 3.32 -16.17 -4.85
N GLY A 260 4.43 -16.36 -5.57
CA GLY A 260 4.69 -15.73 -6.86
C GLY A 260 4.84 -14.21 -6.78
N ARG A 261 4.67 -13.50 -7.91
CA ARG A 261 4.80 -12.03 -7.95
C ARG A 261 3.48 -11.28 -7.69
N THR A 262 2.50 -11.90 -7.02
CA THR A 262 1.25 -11.25 -6.58
C THR A 262 1.54 -9.97 -5.80
N ASP A 263 0.70 -8.95 -5.99
CA ASP A 263 0.76 -7.65 -5.32
C ASP A 263 -0.25 -7.54 -4.16
N GLY A 264 -1.44 -8.10 -4.33
CA GLY A 264 -2.55 -8.08 -3.38
C GLY A 264 -3.65 -7.07 -3.73
N GLU A 265 -3.45 -6.23 -4.75
CA GLU A 265 -4.27 -5.05 -5.07
C GLU A 265 -5.56 -5.38 -5.86
N ALA A 266 -5.90 -6.67 -5.95
CA ALA A 266 -7.07 -7.16 -6.67
C ALA A 266 -8.42 -6.61 -6.16
N PRO A 267 -8.67 -6.42 -4.84
CA PRO A 267 -9.93 -5.83 -4.39
C PRO A 267 -10.14 -4.42 -4.95
N GLU A 268 -9.13 -3.55 -4.84
CA GLU A 268 -9.16 -2.17 -5.35
C GLU A 268 -9.19 -2.09 -6.89
N CYS A 269 -8.51 -2.99 -7.61
CA CYS A 269 -8.69 -3.15 -9.06
C CYS A 269 -10.13 -3.54 -9.42
N GLY A 270 -10.77 -4.32 -8.55
CA GLY A 270 -12.18 -4.64 -8.58
C GLY A 270 -13.09 -3.45 -8.32
N TRP A 271 -12.76 -2.61 -7.33
CA TRP A 271 -13.52 -1.43 -6.92
C TRP A 271 -13.43 -0.28 -7.90
N ALA A 272 -12.28 -0.05 -8.53
CA ALA A 272 -12.13 0.93 -9.60
C ALA A 272 -13.19 0.76 -10.71
N ALA A 273 -13.58 -0.48 -11.02
CA ALA A 273 -14.59 -0.80 -12.03
C ALA A 273 -16.05 -0.81 -11.52
N THR A 274 -16.28 -0.89 -10.22
CA THR A 274 -17.64 -0.92 -9.62
C THR A 274 -18.03 0.42 -8.98
N ASN A 275 -17.06 1.27 -8.61
CA ASN A 275 -17.25 2.59 -8.02
C ASN A 275 -18.19 3.51 -8.82
N ALA A 276 -18.27 3.34 -10.14
CA ALA A 276 -19.21 4.06 -11.00
C ALA A 276 -20.69 3.72 -10.72
N LEU A 277 -20.98 2.61 -10.01
CA LEU A 277 -22.34 2.24 -9.60
C LEU A 277 -22.84 3.05 -8.40
N ALA A 278 -21.94 3.62 -7.60
CA ALA A 278 -22.24 4.21 -6.30
C ALA A 278 -23.45 5.16 -6.30
N SER A 279 -23.59 6.03 -7.29
CA SER A 279 -24.77 6.88 -7.44
C SER A 279 -26.02 6.07 -7.84
N SER A 280 -25.90 5.22 -8.86
CA SER A 280 -27.01 4.43 -9.41
C SER A 280 -27.64 3.42 -8.43
N THR A 281 -26.86 2.87 -7.49
CA THR A 281 -27.33 1.83 -6.55
C THR A 281 -27.69 2.38 -5.17
N LYS A 282 -27.35 3.62 -4.84
CA LYS A 282 -27.52 4.19 -3.49
C LYS A 282 -28.98 4.38 -3.07
N GLU A 283 -29.85 4.66 -4.03
CA GLU A 283 -31.30 4.88 -3.81
C GLU A 283 -32.14 3.64 -4.14
N MET A 284 -31.50 2.49 -4.40
CA MET A 284 -32.21 1.22 -4.59
C MET A 284 -32.67 0.63 -3.25
N GLY A 285 -33.78 -0.10 -3.29
CA GLY A 285 -34.16 -1.01 -2.21
C GLY A 285 -33.15 -2.15 -2.03
N PRO A 286 -33.23 -2.90 -0.92
CA PRO A 286 -32.22 -3.89 -0.56
C PRO A 286 -32.10 -5.06 -1.55
N GLY A 287 -33.18 -5.53 -2.16
CA GLY A 287 -33.14 -6.60 -3.16
C GLY A 287 -32.57 -6.11 -4.49
N SER A 288 -33.13 -5.02 -5.02
CA SER A 288 -32.72 -4.40 -6.27
C SER A 288 -31.25 -3.94 -6.26
N HIS A 289 -30.74 -3.49 -5.11
CA HIS A 289 -29.32 -3.15 -4.92
C HIS A 289 -28.42 -4.38 -5.09
N ARG A 290 -28.69 -5.45 -4.35
CA ARG A 290 -27.90 -6.70 -4.34
C ARG A 290 -27.91 -7.37 -5.71
N ASP A 291 -29.08 -7.57 -6.32
CA ASP A 291 -29.22 -8.15 -7.66
C ASP A 291 -28.46 -7.33 -8.74
N THR A 292 -28.48 -5.99 -8.63
CA THR A 292 -27.76 -5.09 -9.55
C THR A 292 -26.24 -5.21 -9.38
N LEU A 293 -25.74 -5.31 -8.14
CA LEU A 293 -24.32 -5.51 -7.88
C LEU A 293 -23.87 -6.91 -8.34
N ASP A 294 -24.64 -7.97 -8.07
CA ASP A 294 -24.35 -9.34 -8.55
C ASP A 294 -24.19 -9.41 -10.08
N ASP A 295 -25.13 -8.84 -10.84
CA ASP A 295 -25.06 -8.79 -12.30
C ASP A 295 -23.79 -8.05 -12.79
N HIS A 296 -23.40 -6.98 -12.09
CA HIS A 296 -22.17 -6.24 -12.40
C HIS A 296 -20.88 -6.92 -11.95
N PHE A 297 -20.89 -7.72 -10.88
CA PHE A 297 -19.77 -8.60 -10.52
C PHE A 297 -19.67 -9.77 -11.52
N GLY A 298 -20.80 -10.26 -12.04
CA GLY A 298 -20.86 -11.23 -13.13
C GLY A 298 -20.26 -10.71 -14.44
N ASP A 299 -20.65 -9.50 -14.88
CA ASP A 299 -20.03 -8.79 -16.02
C ASP A 299 -18.52 -8.60 -15.81
N TYR A 300 -18.08 -8.28 -14.59
CA TYR A 300 -16.67 -8.13 -14.26
C TYR A 300 -15.89 -9.46 -14.36
N ASN A 301 -16.39 -10.50 -13.70
CA ASN A 301 -15.75 -11.82 -13.68
C ASN A 301 -15.74 -12.47 -15.08
N TRP A 302 -16.83 -12.36 -15.84
CA TRP A 302 -16.88 -12.80 -17.24
C TRP A 302 -15.83 -12.08 -18.09
N ARG A 303 -15.71 -10.75 -17.95
CA ARG A 303 -14.68 -9.98 -18.65
C ARG A 303 -13.26 -10.38 -18.25
N LYS A 304 -13.00 -10.78 -17.00
CA LYS A 304 -11.70 -11.36 -16.61
C LYS A 304 -11.46 -12.69 -17.31
N ILE A 305 -12.45 -13.61 -17.29
CA ILE A 305 -12.35 -14.94 -17.91
C ILE A 305 -11.98 -14.87 -19.40
N ILE A 306 -12.56 -13.93 -20.16
CA ILE A 306 -12.29 -13.78 -21.60
C ILE A 306 -11.05 -12.91 -21.94
N ILE A 307 -10.47 -12.20 -20.95
CA ILE A 307 -9.30 -11.33 -21.15
C ILE A 307 -8.00 -11.98 -20.63
N LEU A 308 -8.07 -12.93 -19.69
CA LEU A 308 -6.92 -13.62 -19.10
C LEU A 308 -5.94 -14.13 -20.18
N PRO A 309 -4.76 -13.50 -20.35
CA PRO A 309 -3.87 -13.80 -21.47
C PRO A 309 -3.00 -15.03 -21.18
N CYS A 310 -2.44 -15.60 -22.24
CA CYS A 310 -1.32 -16.54 -22.10
C CYS A 310 -0.06 -15.80 -21.61
N LEU A 311 0.89 -16.54 -21.02
CA LEU A 311 2.00 -15.96 -20.24
C LEU A 311 3.13 -15.38 -21.12
N GLU A 312 3.02 -14.11 -21.50
CA GLU A 312 4.00 -13.45 -22.40
C GLU A 312 5.35 -13.06 -21.72
N HIS A 313 5.37 -12.82 -20.40
CA HIS A 313 6.57 -12.33 -19.68
C HIS A 313 7.53 -13.42 -19.13
N VAL A 314 7.29 -14.71 -19.43
CA VAL A 314 8.10 -15.81 -18.85
C VAL A 314 9.51 -15.86 -19.46
N THR A 315 9.64 -15.57 -20.76
CA THR A 315 10.90 -15.59 -21.50
C THR A 315 11.88 -14.53 -21.01
N GLU A 316 11.41 -13.29 -20.81
CA GLU A 316 12.21 -12.19 -20.28
C GLU A 316 12.80 -12.54 -18.90
N PHE A 317 11.97 -13.08 -18.00
CA PHE A 317 12.41 -13.43 -16.65
C PHE A 317 13.46 -14.55 -16.64
N ILE A 318 13.32 -15.56 -17.50
CA ILE A 318 14.32 -16.62 -17.68
C ILE A 318 15.64 -16.01 -18.18
N SER A 319 15.61 -15.18 -19.23
CA SER A 319 16.82 -14.57 -19.79
C SER A 319 17.57 -13.67 -18.79
N TYR A 320 16.84 -13.00 -17.89
CA TYR A 320 17.43 -12.23 -16.79
C TYR A 320 18.06 -13.13 -15.73
N GLU A 321 17.41 -14.25 -15.36
CA GLU A 321 17.97 -15.20 -14.40
C GLU A 321 19.22 -15.91 -14.94
N GLU A 322 19.26 -16.19 -16.25
CA GLU A 322 20.43 -16.75 -16.94
C GLU A 322 21.60 -15.77 -16.99
N ALA A 323 21.37 -14.50 -17.36
CA ALA A 323 22.39 -13.46 -17.35
C ALA A 323 22.97 -13.22 -15.93
N LEU A 324 22.10 -13.12 -14.91
CA LEU A 324 22.52 -12.91 -13.52
C LEU A 324 23.38 -14.06 -12.99
N LYS A 325 23.12 -15.30 -13.43
CA LYS A 325 23.95 -16.46 -13.10
C LYS A 325 25.29 -16.45 -13.83
N ALA A 326 25.32 -16.01 -15.10
CA ALA A 326 26.56 -15.92 -15.87
C ALA A 326 27.54 -14.94 -15.21
N ASP A 327 27.08 -13.74 -14.87
CA ASP A 327 27.94 -12.68 -14.32
C ASP A 327 28.25 -12.87 -12.82
N HIS A 328 27.33 -13.42 -12.03
CA HIS A 328 27.38 -13.37 -10.56
C HIS A 328 27.09 -14.71 -9.84
N SER A 329 27.25 -15.86 -10.52
CA SER A 329 27.00 -17.23 -10.02
C SER A 329 27.25 -17.46 -8.52
N ALA A 330 28.47 -17.19 -8.03
CA ALA A 330 28.85 -17.43 -6.63
C ALA A 330 28.04 -16.58 -5.62
N SER A 331 27.81 -15.31 -5.94
CA SER A 331 26.99 -14.40 -5.13
C SER A 331 25.51 -14.80 -5.15
N VAL A 332 25.01 -15.21 -6.32
CA VAL A 332 23.63 -15.69 -6.49
C VAL A 332 23.39 -16.96 -5.68
N GLU A 333 24.31 -17.92 -5.70
CA GLU A 333 24.15 -19.17 -4.93
C GLU A 333 24.32 -18.95 -3.42
N SER A 334 25.28 -18.13 -2.99
CA SER A 334 25.43 -17.74 -1.57
C SER A 334 24.14 -17.08 -1.03
N TRP A 335 23.55 -16.15 -1.80
CA TRP A 335 22.27 -15.54 -1.45
C TRP A 335 21.10 -16.54 -1.48
N ARG A 336 21.07 -17.45 -2.47
CA ARG A 336 20.06 -18.51 -2.57
C ARG A 336 20.06 -19.39 -1.33
N GLN A 337 21.22 -19.80 -0.83
CA GLN A 337 21.33 -20.61 0.38
C GLN A 337 20.85 -19.85 1.63
N MET A 338 21.20 -18.57 1.78
CA MET A 338 20.66 -17.72 2.85
C MET A 338 19.13 -17.63 2.83
N VAL A 339 18.53 -17.43 1.64
CA VAL A 339 17.07 -17.39 1.48
C VAL A 339 16.44 -18.74 1.79
N LEU A 340 16.98 -19.85 1.27
CA LEU A 340 16.43 -21.20 1.52
C LEU A 340 16.48 -21.60 2.99
N GLN A 341 17.55 -21.24 3.71
CA GLN A 341 17.67 -21.49 5.16
C GLN A 341 16.60 -20.69 5.93
N TRP A 342 16.41 -19.41 5.60
CA TRP A 342 15.42 -18.55 6.25
C TRP A 342 13.96 -18.89 5.88
N GLU A 343 13.70 -19.38 4.65
CA GLU A 343 12.39 -19.88 4.25
C GLU A 343 12.00 -21.19 4.96
N GLN A 344 12.98 -21.99 5.38
CA GLN A 344 12.78 -23.18 6.22
C GLN A 344 12.61 -22.82 7.70
N ASP A 345 13.43 -21.89 8.20
CA ASP A 345 13.40 -21.42 9.59
C ASP A 345 13.43 -19.88 9.66
N ARG A 346 12.25 -19.29 9.86
CA ARG A 346 12.08 -17.83 9.99
C ARG A 346 12.63 -17.25 11.30
N THR A 347 13.20 -18.07 12.19
CA THR A 347 13.98 -17.57 13.36
C THR A 347 15.43 -17.22 12.99
N GLN A 348 15.92 -17.68 11.82
CA GLN A 348 17.22 -17.27 11.28
C GLN A 348 17.25 -15.77 10.93
N PRO A 349 18.44 -15.16 10.81
CA PRO A 349 18.56 -13.76 10.38
C PRO A 349 17.92 -13.54 9.00
N ASN A 350 16.86 -12.72 8.94
CA ASN A 350 16.16 -12.44 7.69
C ASN A 350 17.13 -11.80 6.67
N PRO A 351 17.40 -12.45 5.51
CA PRO A 351 18.31 -11.91 4.51
C PRO A 351 17.77 -10.63 3.86
N PHE A 352 16.45 -10.40 3.90
CA PHE A 352 15.79 -9.24 3.32
C PHE A 352 15.69 -8.03 4.27
N SER A 353 15.84 -8.23 5.58
CA SER A 353 15.88 -7.10 6.53
C SER A 353 17.20 -6.34 6.37
N PRO A 354 17.20 -4.99 6.38
CA PRO A 354 18.44 -4.20 6.33
C PRO A 354 19.40 -4.59 7.47
N ARG A 355 20.59 -5.10 7.12
CA ARG A 355 21.62 -5.51 8.09
C ARG A 355 22.16 -4.33 8.91
N LEU A 356 22.15 -3.13 8.34
CA LEU A 356 22.38 -1.89 9.06
C LEU A 356 21.10 -1.51 9.81
N ARG A 357 21.19 -1.35 11.14
CA ARG A 357 20.28 -0.43 11.83
C ARG A 357 20.57 0.97 11.25
N PRO A 358 19.62 1.65 10.59
CA PRO A 358 19.83 3.03 10.19
C PRO A 358 19.83 3.86 11.46
N VAL A 359 21.03 4.16 11.97
CA VAL A 359 21.20 5.27 12.90
C VAL A 359 20.87 6.51 12.06
N THR A 360 19.70 7.10 12.25
CA THR A 360 19.28 8.26 11.47
C THR A 360 19.97 9.52 11.97
N GLU A 361 20.06 10.57 11.16
CA GLU A 361 20.60 11.87 11.60
C GLU A 361 19.82 12.40 12.82
N THR A 362 18.50 12.17 12.85
CA THR A 362 17.65 12.47 14.01
C THR A 362 18.08 11.68 15.26
N ALA A 363 18.46 10.40 15.13
CA ALA A 363 18.90 9.58 16.25
C ALA A 363 20.30 9.99 16.75
N VAL A 364 21.26 10.24 15.86
CA VAL A 364 22.59 10.76 16.26
C VAL A 364 22.46 12.11 16.97
N CYS A 365 21.62 13.01 16.46
CA CYS A 365 21.38 14.30 17.10
C CYS A 365 20.59 14.21 18.42
N LEU A 366 19.89 13.09 18.69
CA LEU A 366 19.09 12.95 19.92
C LEU A 366 19.92 12.57 21.14
N GLU A 367 21.03 11.86 20.97
CA GLU A 367 21.87 11.40 22.09
C GLU A 367 22.58 12.58 22.78
N PRO A 368 23.36 13.45 22.08
CA PRO A 368 23.92 14.66 22.70
C PRO A 368 22.83 15.59 23.24
N ALA A 369 21.69 15.71 22.56
CA ALA A 369 20.56 16.53 23.02
C ALA A 369 19.81 15.97 24.25
N ARG A 370 20.17 14.76 24.73
CA ARG A 370 19.78 14.23 26.05
C ARG A 370 20.81 14.60 27.12
N GLU A 371 22.09 14.62 26.78
CA GLU A 371 23.20 14.97 27.66
C GLU A 371 23.23 16.49 27.95
N GLU A 372 23.13 17.32 26.89
CA GLU A 372 23.06 18.79 26.97
C GLU A 372 21.83 19.30 27.74
N LYS A 373 20.75 18.51 27.83
CA LYS A 373 19.54 18.87 28.60
C LYS A 373 19.76 19.02 30.11
N SER A 374 20.96 18.72 30.60
CA SER A 374 21.39 19.03 31.96
C SER A 374 21.71 20.53 32.19
N VAL A 375 21.91 21.34 31.13
CA VAL A 375 22.38 22.73 31.25
C VAL A 375 21.52 23.74 30.47
N SER A 376 20.68 24.49 31.21
CA SER A 376 20.03 25.77 30.86
C SER A 376 19.35 25.96 29.49
N LEU A 377 18.02 26.11 29.52
CA LEU A 377 17.24 26.73 28.44
C LEU A 377 17.35 28.27 28.46
N VAL A 378 17.53 28.89 27.29
CA VAL A 378 17.36 30.34 27.07
C VAL A 378 16.42 30.56 25.89
N GLU A 379 15.26 31.16 26.13
CA GLU A 379 14.28 31.50 25.10
C GLU A 379 14.52 32.90 24.49
N ILE A 380 14.33 33.06 23.17
CA ILE A 380 14.33 34.36 22.50
C ILE A 380 13.17 34.45 21.49
N ARG A 381 12.40 35.56 21.56
CA ARG A 381 11.17 35.84 20.78
C ARG A 381 11.41 36.12 19.28
N HIS A 382 10.32 36.24 18.53
CA HIS A 382 10.20 36.65 17.11
C HIS A 382 9.23 37.87 17.05
N ASP A 383 8.91 38.57 15.95
CA ASP A 383 9.22 38.49 14.49
C ASP A 383 10.57 39.25 14.20
N ARG A 384 10.90 39.99 13.12
CA ARG A 384 10.31 40.42 11.82
C ARG A 384 11.45 40.61 10.79
N SER A 385 11.11 40.73 9.50
CA SER A 385 12.02 40.91 8.32
C SER A 385 12.72 39.61 7.88
N LYS A 386 12.26 39.01 6.78
CA LYS A 386 12.55 37.58 6.50
C LYS A 386 13.99 37.26 6.06
N VAL A 387 14.68 38.18 5.37
CA VAL A 387 16.05 37.90 4.85
C VAL A 387 17.11 38.39 5.82
N GLN A 388 17.13 39.68 6.16
CA GLN A 388 18.17 40.24 7.04
C GLN A 388 18.12 39.63 8.45
N THR A 389 16.94 39.45 9.03
CA THR A 389 16.83 38.87 10.39
C THR A 389 17.16 37.38 10.39
N GLN A 390 16.98 36.67 9.26
CA GLN A 390 17.48 35.30 9.11
C GLN A 390 19.01 35.27 8.93
N ALA A 391 19.60 36.19 8.16
CA ALA A 391 21.05 36.33 8.04
C ALA A 391 21.69 36.63 9.41
N ASN A 392 21.18 37.63 10.14
CA ASN A 392 21.64 37.97 11.49
C ASN A 392 21.48 36.76 12.44
N ARG A 393 20.32 36.08 12.46
CA ARG A 393 20.09 34.86 13.28
C ARG A 393 21.01 33.69 12.92
N ILE A 394 21.48 33.62 11.68
CA ILE A 394 22.52 32.67 11.26
C ILE A 394 23.89 33.13 11.78
N GLY A 395 24.22 34.43 11.71
CA GLY A 395 25.43 35.02 12.31
C GLY A 395 25.58 34.69 13.79
N TRP A 396 24.59 35.05 14.63
CA TRP A 396 24.57 34.72 16.07
C TRP A 396 24.76 33.20 16.34
N LYS A 397 24.18 32.34 15.50
CA LYS A 397 24.37 30.88 15.62
C LYS A 397 25.76 30.41 15.21
N ILE A 398 26.36 31.04 14.21
CA ILE A 398 27.73 30.75 13.77
C ILE A 398 28.72 31.20 14.85
N GLU A 399 28.55 32.39 15.44
CA GLU A 399 29.39 32.89 16.54
C GLU A 399 29.31 31.98 17.79
N ALA A 400 28.10 31.65 18.25
CA ALA A 400 27.93 30.72 19.37
C ALA A 400 28.54 29.33 19.08
N TRP A 401 28.41 28.83 17.84
CA TRP A 401 29.08 27.59 17.41
C TRP A 401 30.61 27.74 17.38
N ILE A 402 31.14 28.90 16.98
CA ILE A 402 32.58 29.20 16.98
C ILE A 402 33.16 29.20 18.39
N ASP A 403 32.45 29.70 19.39
CA ASP A 403 32.92 29.68 20.77
C ASP A 403 32.98 28.26 21.33
N VAL A 404 31.97 27.43 21.06
CA VAL A 404 32.03 25.99 21.33
C VAL A 404 33.16 25.32 20.53
N GLN A 405 33.39 25.73 19.28
CA GLN A 405 34.44 25.20 18.41
C GLN A 405 35.86 25.45 18.97
N LYS A 406 36.10 26.59 19.64
CA LYS A 406 37.39 26.91 20.29
C LYS A 406 37.72 25.91 21.40
N VAL A 407 36.73 25.43 22.14
CA VAL A 407 36.91 24.44 23.22
C VAL A 407 37.29 23.08 22.65
N TYR A 408 36.50 22.57 21.71
CA TYR A 408 36.66 21.19 21.21
C TYR A 408 37.70 21.05 20.09
N MET A 409 37.92 22.07 19.27
CA MET A 409 38.87 22.06 18.15
C MET A 409 39.76 23.33 18.13
N PRO A 410 40.59 23.57 19.16
CA PRO A 410 41.26 24.86 19.42
C PRO A 410 42.15 25.37 18.27
N ARG A 411 42.79 24.48 17.50
CA ARG A 411 43.61 24.87 16.34
C ARG A 411 42.81 25.54 15.21
N THR A 412 41.48 25.35 15.16
CA THR A 412 40.64 26.04 14.16
C THR A 412 40.66 27.56 14.35
N THR A 413 40.97 28.06 15.55
CA THR A 413 41.19 29.49 15.82
C THR A 413 42.29 30.08 14.93
N LEU A 414 43.37 29.34 14.67
CA LEU A 414 44.47 29.77 13.80
C LEU A 414 44.06 29.87 12.33
N LEU A 415 43.09 29.05 11.90
CA LEU A 415 42.51 29.14 10.56
C LEU A 415 41.61 30.37 10.42
N ARG A 416 40.88 30.74 11.49
CA ARG A 416 40.02 31.93 11.52
C ARG A 416 40.81 33.23 11.45
N VAL A 417 41.81 33.40 12.31
CA VAL A 417 42.74 34.56 12.27
C VAL A 417 43.30 34.74 10.85
N ARG A 418 43.71 33.65 10.20
CA ARG A 418 44.23 33.68 8.82
C ARG A 418 43.19 34.06 7.75
N ASP A 419 41.90 33.86 7.99
CA ASP A 419 40.83 34.30 7.10
C ASP A 419 40.39 35.74 7.39
N ASP A 420 40.46 36.16 8.66
CA ASP A 420 40.27 37.55 9.08
C ASP A 420 41.39 38.44 8.49
N ASP A 421 42.66 38.00 8.55
CA ASP A 421 43.82 38.63 7.90
C ASP A 421 43.70 38.75 6.36
N ARG A 422 42.83 37.95 5.74
CA ARG A 422 42.55 37.99 4.28
C ARG A 422 41.41 38.93 3.91
N CYS A 423 40.63 39.40 4.88
CA CYS A 423 39.50 40.28 4.64
C CYS A 423 39.95 41.76 4.68
N PRO A 424 39.64 42.59 3.67
CA PRO A 424 39.98 44.01 3.71
C PRO A 424 39.29 44.70 4.90
N ALA A 425 40.07 45.41 5.71
CA ALA A 425 39.60 46.06 6.94
C ALA A 425 38.34 46.91 6.70
N GLY A 426 37.29 46.65 7.48
CA GLY A 426 35.98 47.31 7.35
C GLY A 426 34.97 46.60 6.43
N THR A 427 35.29 45.43 5.85
CA THR A 427 34.36 44.65 5.01
C THR A 427 33.58 43.63 5.85
N GLU A 428 32.27 43.85 6.07
CA GLU A 428 31.42 42.84 6.72
C GLU A 428 31.23 41.59 5.82
N VAL A 429 31.59 40.42 6.34
CA VAL A 429 31.39 39.14 5.66
C VAL A 429 29.96 38.65 5.90
N HIS A 430 29.13 38.67 4.86
CA HIS A 430 27.74 38.17 4.95
C HIS A 430 27.69 36.73 5.52
N PRO A 431 26.82 36.41 6.51
CA PRO A 431 26.88 35.16 7.26
C PRO A 431 26.90 33.86 6.45
N SER A 432 26.31 33.83 5.24
CA SER A 432 26.36 32.67 4.34
C SER A 432 27.72 32.42 3.67
N LYS A 433 28.71 33.31 3.85
CA LYS A 433 30.07 33.21 3.33
C LYS A 433 31.12 32.86 4.39
N ILE A 434 30.75 32.83 5.68
CA ILE A 434 31.68 32.55 6.78
C ILE A 434 32.12 31.07 6.70
N PRO A 435 33.43 30.76 6.68
CA PRO A 435 33.90 29.37 6.62
C PRO A 435 33.57 28.59 7.91
N LEU A 436 32.87 27.47 7.73
CA LEU A 436 32.52 26.54 8.78
C LEU A 436 33.49 25.36 8.78
N TYR A 437 34.51 25.45 9.65
CA TYR A 437 35.54 24.43 9.85
C TYR A 437 35.03 23.17 10.57
N LEU A 438 34.03 22.49 9.99
CA LEU A 438 33.51 21.20 10.48
C LEU A 438 34.65 20.18 10.69
N PRO A 439 34.53 19.19 11.59
CA PRO A 439 35.65 18.30 11.94
C PRO A 439 36.34 17.66 10.73
N SER A 440 35.58 17.17 9.74
CA SER A 440 36.15 16.60 8.51
C SER A 440 36.95 17.60 7.65
N ALA A 441 36.64 18.90 7.71
CA ALA A 441 37.43 19.95 7.04
C ALA A 441 38.62 20.40 7.89
N ALA A 442 38.46 20.49 9.21
CA ALA A 442 39.54 20.81 10.15
C ALA A 442 40.62 19.71 10.17
N LEU A 443 40.23 18.43 9.96
CA LEU A 443 41.13 17.28 9.84
C LEU A 443 42.05 17.41 8.62
N LYS A 444 41.52 17.76 7.43
CA LYS A 444 42.34 18.05 6.22
C LYS A 444 43.33 19.19 6.40
N LEU A 445 43.08 20.08 7.36
CA LEU A 445 43.89 21.26 7.64
C LEU A 445 44.77 21.10 8.90
N ASN A 446 44.93 19.86 9.41
CA ASN A 446 45.71 19.51 10.60
C ASN A 446 45.31 20.29 11.89
N ALA A 447 44.06 20.79 11.90
CA ALA A 447 43.44 21.52 13.01
C ALA A 447 42.64 20.63 13.97
N VAL A 448 42.60 19.32 13.70
CA VAL A 448 42.21 18.26 14.64
C VAL A 448 43.36 17.25 14.68
N ASN A 449 43.70 16.73 15.87
CA ASN A 449 44.72 15.71 16.05
C ASN A 449 44.08 14.32 16.26
N PRO A 450 44.27 13.35 15.35
CA PRO A 450 43.65 12.02 15.44
C PRO A 450 43.87 11.29 16.77
N THR A 451 45.04 11.46 17.41
CA THR A 451 45.38 10.71 18.63
C THR A 451 44.84 11.29 19.92
N THR A 452 44.41 12.56 19.95
CA THR A 452 43.93 13.23 21.19
C THR A 452 42.51 13.77 21.10
N GLN A 453 41.86 13.69 19.93
CA GLN A 453 40.49 14.18 19.69
C GLN A 453 39.64 13.08 19.05
N ILE A 454 39.82 11.84 19.52
CA ILE A 454 39.19 10.62 18.98
C ILE A 454 37.66 10.71 19.01
N THR A 455 37.05 11.18 20.11
CA THR A 455 35.58 11.30 20.21
C THR A 455 34.99 12.17 19.11
N ILE A 456 35.61 13.33 18.81
CA ILE A 456 35.18 14.25 17.75
C ILE A 456 35.27 13.60 16.34
N ILE A 457 36.13 12.60 16.18
CA ILE A 457 36.28 11.82 14.94
C ILE A 457 35.23 10.71 14.88
N ASP A 458 35.06 9.94 15.96
CA ASP A 458 34.06 8.87 16.09
C ASP A 458 32.63 9.44 15.93
N ASP A 459 32.29 10.51 16.65
CA ASP A 459 31.02 11.23 16.54
C ASP A 459 30.79 11.74 15.11
N LYS A 460 31.87 12.19 14.44
CA LYS A 460 31.77 12.66 13.07
C LYS A 460 31.55 11.52 12.08
N GLN A 461 32.18 10.37 12.28
CA GLN A 461 31.98 9.17 11.48
C GLN A 461 30.53 8.66 11.64
N CYS A 462 30.04 8.54 12.89
CA CYS A 462 28.66 8.19 13.21
C CYS A 462 27.64 9.13 12.55
N LEU A 463 27.79 10.45 12.70
CA LEU A 463 26.91 11.44 12.07
C LEU A 463 26.94 11.37 10.54
N ARG A 464 28.10 11.13 9.94
CA ARG A 464 28.21 11.02 8.47
C ARG A 464 27.68 9.70 7.93
N LEU A 465 27.86 8.59 8.63
CA LEU A 465 27.23 7.30 8.29
C LEU A 465 25.70 7.41 8.37
N ALA A 466 25.18 8.09 9.40
CA ALA A 466 23.76 8.37 9.55
C ALA A 466 23.19 9.19 8.38
N GLN A 467 23.82 10.33 8.08
CA GLN A 467 23.46 11.16 6.93
C GLN A 467 23.56 10.39 5.60
N ALA A 468 24.53 9.49 5.43
CA ALA A 468 24.67 8.66 4.23
C ALA A 468 23.49 7.70 4.06
N ASN A 469 23.11 7.00 5.14
CA ASN A 469 21.98 6.08 5.15
C ASN A 469 20.65 6.79 4.85
N ASP A 470 20.37 7.91 5.53
CA ASP A 470 19.13 8.67 5.33
C ASP A 470 19.05 9.25 3.90
N THR A 471 20.17 9.73 3.35
CA THR A 471 20.24 10.23 1.96
C THR A 471 20.08 9.10 0.94
N LEU A 472 20.66 7.93 1.20
CA LEU A 472 20.53 6.76 0.32
C LEU A 472 19.09 6.24 0.30
N ALA A 473 18.40 6.24 1.44
CA ALA A 473 16.98 5.91 1.52
C ALA A 473 16.12 6.89 0.68
N SER A 474 16.32 8.21 0.84
CA SER A 474 15.66 9.24 0.03
C SER A 474 15.92 9.04 -1.48
N LEU A 475 17.17 8.74 -1.86
CA LEU A 475 17.54 8.48 -3.24
C LEU A 475 16.85 7.22 -3.80
N CYS A 476 16.79 6.14 -3.03
CA CYS A 476 16.07 4.92 -3.41
C CYS A 476 14.56 5.18 -3.60
N ASP A 477 13.91 5.91 -2.69
CA ASP A 477 12.50 6.27 -2.82
C ASP A 477 12.24 7.16 -4.04
N HIS A 478 13.10 8.14 -4.33
CA HIS A 478 12.98 8.98 -5.53
C HIS A 478 13.24 8.20 -6.83
N LEU A 479 14.17 7.24 -6.85
CA LEU A 479 14.42 6.35 -7.99
C LEU A 479 13.24 5.38 -8.22
N LEU A 480 12.65 4.83 -7.15
CA LEU A 480 11.46 3.99 -7.21
C LEU A 480 10.26 4.78 -7.75
N LEU A 481 10.05 6.00 -7.25
CA LEU A 481 9.03 6.93 -7.75
C LEU A 481 9.23 7.25 -9.24
N ARG A 482 10.47 7.49 -9.70
CA ARG A 482 10.77 7.68 -11.12
C ARG A 482 10.42 6.45 -11.97
N SER A 483 10.73 5.25 -11.48
CA SER A 483 10.38 3.99 -12.16
C SER A 483 8.87 3.85 -12.31
N TYR A 484 8.12 4.05 -11.22
CA TYR A 484 6.65 4.05 -11.22
C TYR A 484 6.08 5.09 -12.19
N LEU A 485 6.57 6.34 -12.16
CA LEU A 485 6.12 7.40 -13.05
C LEU A 485 6.41 7.09 -14.53
N THR A 486 7.50 6.39 -14.84
CA THR A 486 7.82 5.95 -16.21
C THR A 486 6.78 4.95 -16.73
N VAL A 487 6.48 3.91 -15.96
CA VAL A 487 5.45 2.91 -16.30
C VAL A 487 4.05 3.55 -16.37
N TRP A 488 3.73 4.46 -15.43
CA TRP A 488 2.47 5.18 -15.43
C TRP A 488 2.32 6.07 -16.66
N HIS A 489 3.37 6.81 -17.04
CA HIS A 489 3.37 7.67 -18.22
C HIS A 489 3.15 6.88 -19.50
N GLN A 490 3.87 5.75 -19.67
CA GLN A 490 3.74 4.87 -20.83
C GLN A 490 2.32 4.28 -20.97
N ARG A 491 1.67 3.88 -19.86
CA ARG A 491 0.33 3.29 -19.88
C ARG A 491 -0.80 4.31 -20.06
N PHE A 492 -0.76 5.42 -19.34
CA PHE A 492 -1.94 6.26 -19.12
C PHE A 492 -1.89 7.65 -19.78
N ASN A 493 -0.71 8.15 -20.15
CA ASN A 493 -0.59 9.56 -20.55
C ASN A 493 -0.97 9.81 -22.02
N ARG A 494 -2.27 10.04 -22.27
CA ARG A 494 -2.79 10.42 -23.59
C ARG A 494 -3.26 11.88 -23.59
N GLY A 495 -2.61 12.72 -24.41
CA GLY A 495 -2.99 14.11 -24.66
C GLY A 495 -2.11 15.16 -23.98
N GLN A 496 -1.93 16.29 -24.67
CA GLN A 496 -0.90 17.31 -24.41
C GLN A 496 -0.98 17.97 -23.02
N ARG A 497 -2.19 18.09 -22.44
CA ARG A 497 -2.44 18.68 -21.11
C ARG A 497 -2.06 17.76 -19.94
N TYR A 498 -2.14 16.45 -20.13
CA TYR A 498 -1.66 15.47 -19.15
C TYR A 498 -0.14 15.26 -19.31
N GLY A 499 0.36 15.28 -20.56
CA GLY A 499 1.78 15.37 -20.92
C GLY A 499 2.54 16.45 -20.13
N THR A 500 2.11 17.71 -20.24
CA THR A 500 2.77 18.83 -19.56
C THR A 500 2.82 18.67 -18.03
N LYS A 501 1.73 18.27 -17.38
CA LYS A 501 1.71 18.04 -15.93
C LYS A 501 2.62 16.88 -15.49
N ALA A 502 2.64 15.78 -16.23
CA ALA A 502 3.51 14.66 -15.95
C ALA A 502 4.99 15.08 -16.07
N ASN A 503 5.35 15.80 -17.13
CA ASN A 503 6.72 16.29 -17.34
C ASN A 503 7.18 17.23 -16.22
N THR A 504 6.31 18.11 -15.68
CA THR A 504 6.64 18.91 -14.50
C THR A 504 6.95 18.04 -13.27
N LEU A 505 6.18 16.98 -13.04
CA LEU A 505 6.42 16.04 -11.93
C LEU A 505 7.73 15.26 -12.12
N PHE A 506 8.03 14.80 -13.35
CA PHE A 506 9.31 14.18 -13.69
C PHE A 506 10.49 15.10 -13.41
N HIS A 507 10.45 16.36 -13.87
CA HIS A 507 11.52 17.32 -13.60
C HIS A 507 11.70 17.58 -12.10
N GLN A 508 10.62 17.59 -11.31
CA GLN A 508 10.72 17.71 -9.85
C GLN A 508 11.41 16.48 -9.23
N VAL A 509 11.07 15.25 -9.65
CA VAL A 509 11.71 14.02 -9.16
C VAL A 509 13.19 13.96 -9.59
N GLU A 510 13.52 14.24 -10.85
CA GLU A 510 14.92 14.33 -11.31
C GLU A 510 15.73 15.40 -10.57
N THR A 511 15.13 16.56 -10.27
CA THR A 511 15.80 17.61 -9.49
C THR A 511 16.11 17.13 -8.07
N LYS A 512 15.23 16.33 -7.46
CA LYS A 512 15.50 15.71 -6.15
C LYS A 512 16.56 14.61 -6.24
N ILE A 513 16.50 13.72 -7.24
CA ILE A 513 17.53 12.70 -7.48
C ILE A 513 18.91 13.36 -7.62
N ALA A 514 19.01 14.44 -8.40
CA ALA A 514 20.26 15.19 -8.56
C ALA A 514 20.73 15.85 -7.26
N ALA A 515 19.81 16.36 -6.43
CA ALA A 515 20.13 16.93 -5.12
C ALA A 515 20.62 15.86 -4.13
N ASP A 516 19.92 14.73 -4.03
CA ASP A 516 20.25 13.60 -3.15
C ASP A 516 21.60 12.97 -3.55
N VAL A 517 21.86 12.77 -4.85
CA VAL A 517 23.17 12.31 -5.36
C VAL A 517 24.28 13.32 -5.04
N ALA A 518 24.03 14.62 -5.20
CA ALA A 518 25.01 15.65 -4.87
C ALA A 518 25.27 15.76 -3.35
N TRP A 519 24.27 15.49 -2.53
CA TRP A 519 24.38 15.47 -1.07
C TRP A 519 25.12 14.21 -0.59
N TYR A 520 24.74 13.03 -1.09
CA TYR A 520 25.41 11.75 -0.81
C TYR A 520 26.90 11.81 -1.16
N ARG A 521 27.26 12.33 -2.34
CA ARG A 521 28.67 12.52 -2.74
C ARG A 521 29.45 13.43 -1.80
N ARG A 522 28.83 14.48 -1.24
CA ARG A 522 29.47 15.36 -0.22
C ARG A 522 29.63 14.67 1.13
N ILE A 523 28.68 13.80 1.51
CA ILE A 523 28.76 12.99 2.72
C ILE A 523 29.86 11.93 2.58
N TYR A 524 29.87 11.19 1.46
CA TYR A 524 30.86 10.18 1.15
C TYR A 524 32.28 10.76 1.13
N ALA A 525 32.51 11.87 0.42
CA ALA A 525 33.80 12.56 0.42
C ALA A 525 34.22 13.07 1.83
N ALA A 526 33.28 13.25 2.76
CA ALA A 526 33.57 13.59 4.14
C ALA A 526 33.76 12.36 5.06
N LEU A 527 33.25 11.18 4.68
CA LEU A 527 33.55 9.88 5.32
C LEU A 527 34.94 9.41 4.93
N ASP A 528 35.22 9.33 3.62
CA ASP A 528 36.53 9.01 3.02
C ASP A 528 37.65 9.83 3.68
N THR A 529 37.44 11.13 3.87
CA THR A 529 38.35 12.03 4.58
C THR A 529 38.60 11.67 6.05
N VAL A 530 37.57 11.19 6.74
CA VAL A 530 37.64 10.85 8.17
C VAL A 530 38.29 9.47 8.35
N ASP A 531 37.98 8.52 7.48
CA ASP A 531 38.52 7.16 7.50
C ASP A 531 40.01 7.15 7.10
N THR A 532 40.37 7.79 5.98
CA THR A 532 41.78 7.85 5.48
C THR A 532 42.75 8.63 6.39
N LEU A 533 42.24 9.48 7.28
CA LEU A 533 43.03 10.25 8.25
C LEU A 533 42.86 9.75 9.70
N SER A 534 42.06 8.70 9.89
CA SER A 534 41.98 7.94 11.15
C SER A 534 42.95 6.77 11.12
N THR A 535 43.52 6.40 12.26
CA THR A 535 44.47 5.27 12.37
C THR A 535 43.78 3.91 12.53
N ARG A 536 42.50 3.79 12.13
CA ARG A 536 41.69 2.57 12.21
C ARG A 536 40.95 2.33 10.90
N SER A 537 41.35 1.31 10.16
CA SER A 537 40.65 0.81 8.98
C SER A 537 39.42 -0.03 9.39
N HIS A 538 38.22 0.55 9.31
CA HIS A 538 36.96 -0.16 9.57
C HIS A 538 35.82 0.31 8.65
N LEU A 539 35.78 -0.20 7.41
CA LEU A 539 34.57 -0.70 6.72
C LEU A 539 34.87 -1.07 5.25
N ASP A 540 34.45 -2.26 4.82
CA ASP A 540 34.32 -2.58 3.40
C ASP A 540 33.06 -1.88 2.84
N PHE A 541 33.24 -0.81 2.07
CA PHE A 541 32.13 -0.11 1.42
C PHE A 541 31.76 -0.75 0.07
N VAL A 542 30.50 -1.16 -0.06
CA VAL A 542 29.93 -1.54 -1.36
C VAL A 542 29.69 -0.28 -2.20
N ILE A 543 30.42 -0.16 -3.31
CA ILE A 543 30.18 0.85 -4.34
C ILE A 543 28.97 0.44 -5.18
N LEU A 544 28.09 1.40 -5.48
CA LEU A 544 26.96 1.30 -6.42
C LEU A 544 27.23 2.20 -7.64
#